data_AF-A0AAN8EC42-F1
#
_entry.id   AF-A0AAN8EC42-F1
#
_cell.length_a   1.000
_cell.length_b   1.000
_cell.length_c   1.000
_cell.angle_alpha   90.00
_cell.angle_beta   90.00
_cell.angle_gamma   90.00
#
_symmetry.space_group_name_H-M   'P 1'
#
loop_
_entity.id
_entity.type
_entity.pdbx_description
1 polymer ?
#
loop_
_entity_poly.entity_id
_entity_poly.type
_entity_poly.pdbx_seq_one_letter_code
_entity_poly.pdbx_strand_id
1 'polypeptide(L)'
;MAKPVTSGRVYTSSDIDYTIKVEATKLQPFTQYYYRFGVCNSTNYSPVGRTKTSPTADDDTAAVNLAVYSCSNYNFGFFSAFGNTARKNSVDFVVHLGDFIYEYAEGAYGWGWSIGRIPQPNAELRTLYDYRKRHATYRADLDSIDSFQNYAWIPVWDDHEVGDNTWRDGMADQNNTEASFIQYDIEFGGEYISFDQRKMNAVRAYFEWMPIRQVEMDDNLRIWRSFSMGTLFDLMMLDTRDYDRSITDLYWNTDYIHQISNDAGRSMMGSRQENWLYNQLTESHQRGATWRLIGSQTVFSRQNSSIALGNVNPLNYDAWDGYQANRNRTFQHLYENNITNNIVMAGDSHMSWVSDLIWLDEHPYDESTGAGSVGVEFAGTAVSSPCPFGQNITHVAANNYSNWLVHANKELQWQDVYYRGYYELTISKEKVDAQYFGIPSIVQRLPYEISLANFTVMAGAGALQRPVGGGVVESGALKNGMTVMTNMTRNTLTGEYLVTDLETFGYEQGPFGSSNGTGAG
;
A
#
# COMPACT_ATOMS: atom_id res chain seq x y z
N MET A 1 31.70 15.39 -20.14
CA MET A 1 30.41 14.72 -19.88
C MET A 1 30.46 13.34 -20.50
N ALA A 2 30.13 12.30 -19.75
CA ALA A 2 30.00 10.95 -20.32
C ALA A 2 28.93 10.93 -21.42
N LYS A 3 29.16 10.17 -22.49
CA LYS A 3 28.17 9.98 -23.56
C LYS A 3 26.98 9.21 -22.97
N PRO A 4 25.73 9.66 -23.16
CA PRO A 4 24.56 8.94 -22.65
C PRO A 4 24.47 7.55 -23.31
N VAL A 5 24.08 6.54 -22.53
CA VAL A 5 23.87 5.17 -23.03
C VAL A 5 22.71 5.13 -24.03
N THR A 6 21.66 5.92 -23.77
CA THR A 6 20.54 6.13 -24.67
C THR A 6 20.03 7.57 -24.55
N SER A 7 19.47 8.10 -25.63
CA SER A 7 18.87 9.43 -25.69
C SER A 7 17.80 9.46 -26.78
N GLY A 8 16.74 10.25 -26.59
CA GLY A 8 15.66 10.37 -27.56
C GLY A 8 14.95 11.72 -27.46
N ARG A 9 13.92 11.89 -28.29
CA ARG A 9 12.98 13.01 -28.25
C ARG A 9 11.57 12.43 -28.13
N VAL A 10 10.75 13.06 -27.31
CA VAL A 10 9.33 12.74 -27.12
C VAL A 10 8.54 14.04 -27.20
N TYR A 11 7.32 13.97 -27.69
CA TYR A 11 6.39 15.10 -27.75
C TYR A 11 5.32 14.93 -26.67
N THR A 12 4.81 16.05 -26.18
CA THR A 12 3.70 16.07 -25.25
C THR A 12 2.80 17.27 -25.56
N SER A 13 1.55 17.22 -25.11
CA SER A 13 0.53 18.25 -25.34
C SER A 13 -0.36 18.39 -24.10
N SER A 14 -1.26 19.38 -24.14
CA SER A 14 -2.33 19.53 -23.16
C SER A 14 -3.25 18.31 -23.06
N ASP A 15 -3.32 17.47 -24.10
CA ASP A 15 -4.21 16.30 -24.12
C ASP A 15 -3.80 15.24 -23.09
N ILE A 16 -2.52 15.18 -22.71
CA ILE A 16 -1.98 14.29 -21.67
C ILE A 16 -1.36 15.06 -20.51
N ASP A 17 -1.81 16.30 -20.32
CA ASP A 17 -1.35 17.20 -19.25
C ASP A 17 0.17 17.45 -19.25
N TYR A 18 0.78 17.51 -20.44
CA TYR A 18 2.22 17.69 -20.63
C TYR A 18 3.10 16.62 -19.96
N THR A 19 2.52 15.49 -19.53
CA THR A 19 3.26 14.35 -19.01
C THR A 19 4.02 13.64 -20.14
N ILE A 20 5.07 12.90 -19.79
CA ILE A 20 5.83 12.08 -20.74
C ILE A 20 6.18 10.73 -20.12
N LYS A 21 6.13 9.70 -20.96
CA LYS A 21 6.62 8.35 -20.63
C LYS A 21 7.66 7.94 -21.64
N VAL A 22 8.82 7.50 -21.16
CA VAL A 22 9.95 7.12 -22.01
C VAL A 22 10.45 5.75 -21.59
N GLU A 23 10.41 4.80 -22.51
CA GLU A 23 11.01 3.49 -22.33
C GLU A 23 12.47 3.51 -22.78
N ALA A 24 13.38 3.71 -21.83
CA ALA A 24 14.81 3.60 -22.09
C ALA A 24 15.20 2.13 -22.33
N THR A 25 15.79 1.85 -23.49
CA THR A 25 16.25 0.51 -23.90
C THR A 25 17.78 0.41 -23.90
N LYS A 26 18.31 -0.81 -24.12
CA LYS A 26 19.76 -1.11 -24.19
C LYS A 26 20.50 -0.86 -22.87
N LEU A 27 19.79 -1.03 -21.75
CA LEU A 27 20.34 -0.93 -20.41
C LEU A 27 20.86 -2.30 -19.96
N GLN A 28 21.87 -2.31 -19.10
CA GLN A 28 22.33 -3.54 -18.46
C GLN A 28 21.38 -3.91 -17.31
N PRO A 29 21.15 -5.22 -17.05
CA PRO A 29 20.37 -5.68 -15.91
C PRO A 29 20.97 -5.23 -14.57
N PHE A 30 20.12 -5.09 -13.56
CA PHE A 30 20.47 -4.75 -12.18
C PHE A 30 21.50 -3.62 -12.01
N THR A 31 21.41 -2.60 -12.85
CA THR A 31 22.40 -1.52 -12.97
C THR A 31 21.74 -0.17 -12.70
N GLN A 32 22.41 0.64 -11.89
CA GLN A 32 21.97 2.01 -11.61
C GLN A 32 22.30 2.95 -12.77
N TYR A 33 21.31 3.73 -13.20
CA TYR A 33 21.42 4.77 -14.22
C TYR A 33 20.94 6.11 -13.70
N TYR A 34 21.43 7.17 -14.34
CA TYR A 34 20.94 8.53 -14.14
C TYR A 34 20.24 9.01 -15.40
N TYR A 35 19.18 9.79 -15.24
CA TYR A 35 18.41 10.36 -16.34
C TYR A 35 18.11 11.84 -16.10
N ARG A 36 17.84 12.56 -17.17
CA ARG A 36 17.36 13.95 -17.14
C ARG A 36 16.57 14.25 -18.40
N PHE A 37 15.65 15.18 -18.31
CA PHE A 37 14.89 15.70 -19.44
C PHE A 37 15.34 17.13 -19.75
N GLY A 38 15.27 17.52 -21.02
CA GLY A 38 15.56 18.88 -21.47
C GLY A 38 14.52 19.31 -22.48
N VAL A 39 14.05 20.55 -22.35
CA VAL A 39 13.12 21.13 -23.34
C VAL A 39 13.92 21.46 -24.61
N CYS A 40 13.45 20.96 -25.76
CA CYS A 40 14.12 21.22 -27.03
C CYS A 40 14.22 22.73 -27.30
N ASN A 41 15.37 23.19 -27.81
CA ASN A 41 15.65 24.60 -28.11
C ASN A 41 15.53 25.54 -26.89
N SER A 42 15.79 25.03 -25.69
CA SER A 42 15.72 25.76 -24.43
C SER A 42 16.89 25.36 -23.51
N THR A 43 17.19 26.19 -22.51
CA THR A 43 18.14 25.89 -21.44
C THR A 43 17.48 25.25 -20.21
N ASN A 44 16.19 24.93 -20.28
CA ASN A 44 15.44 24.31 -19.18
C ASN A 44 15.69 22.80 -19.16
N TYR A 45 16.23 22.32 -18.05
CA TYR A 45 16.46 20.91 -17.77
C TYR A 45 15.77 20.51 -16.48
N SER A 46 15.29 19.28 -16.40
CA SER A 46 14.83 18.70 -15.14
C SER A 46 16.01 18.53 -14.17
N PRO A 47 15.74 18.36 -12.86
CA PRO A 47 16.69 17.72 -11.96
C PRO A 47 17.17 16.37 -12.53
N VAL A 48 18.36 15.93 -12.11
CA VAL A 48 18.90 14.62 -12.49
C VAL A 48 18.25 13.56 -11.62
N GLY A 49 17.51 12.66 -12.24
CA GLY A 49 16.95 11.49 -11.59
C GLY A 49 17.91 10.30 -11.63
N ARG A 50 17.59 9.30 -10.81
CA ARG A 50 18.28 8.03 -10.67
C ARG A 50 17.27 6.90 -10.73
N THR A 51 17.66 5.80 -11.36
CA THR A 51 16.84 4.58 -11.44
C THR A 51 17.75 3.36 -11.44
N LYS A 52 17.20 2.19 -11.15
CA LYS A 52 17.90 0.91 -11.23
C LYS A 52 17.07 -0.05 -12.09
N THR A 53 17.71 -0.72 -13.04
CA THR A 53 17.04 -1.77 -13.82
C THR A 53 16.81 -3.00 -12.97
N SER A 54 15.76 -3.79 -13.26
CA SER A 54 15.62 -5.12 -12.67
C SER A 54 16.74 -6.05 -13.18
N PRO A 55 17.10 -7.10 -12.44
CA PRO A 55 17.80 -8.24 -13.04
C PRO A 55 16.94 -8.90 -14.14
N THR A 56 17.56 -9.73 -14.98
CA THR A 56 16.82 -10.66 -15.85
C THR A 56 16.24 -11.80 -15.03
N ALA A 57 15.29 -12.57 -15.56
CA ALA A 57 14.68 -13.68 -14.82
C ALA A 57 15.69 -14.77 -14.40
N ASP A 58 16.80 -14.94 -15.13
CA ASP A 58 17.77 -16.00 -14.87
C ASP A 58 18.99 -15.53 -14.08
N ASP A 59 19.08 -14.23 -13.77
CA ASP A 59 20.23 -13.69 -13.03
C ASP A 59 20.26 -14.23 -11.58
N ASP A 60 21.46 -14.55 -11.12
CA ASP A 60 21.74 -14.88 -9.73
C ASP A 60 21.87 -13.59 -8.89
N THR A 61 20.74 -13.08 -8.41
CA THR A 61 20.68 -11.84 -7.62
C THR A 61 20.84 -12.16 -6.13
N ALA A 62 21.91 -11.65 -5.52
CA ALA A 62 22.23 -11.93 -4.12
C ALA A 62 21.19 -11.39 -3.14
N ALA A 63 20.79 -10.12 -3.32
CA ALA A 63 19.75 -9.50 -2.52
C ALA A 63 19.09 -8.33 -3.28
N VAL A 64 17.86 -8.02 -2.89
CA VAL A 64 17.09 -6.85 -3.34
C VAL A 64 16.40 -6.22 -2.14
N ASN A 65 16.48 -4.89 -2.05
CA ASN A 65 15.83 -4.12 -1.01
C ASN A 65 14.61 -3.36 -1.55
N LEU A 66 13.46 -3.50 -0.89
CA LEU A 66 12.23 -2.81 -1.25
C LEU A 66 11.81 -1.86 -0.12
N ALA A 67 11.35 -0.66 -0.45
CA ALA A 67 10.48 0.11 0.44
C ALA A 67 9.03 -0.14 0.05
N VAL A 68 8.15 -0.31 1.03
CA VAL A 68 6.71 -0.52 0.79
C VAL A 68 5.89 0.57 1.47
N TYR A 69 4.95 1.14 0.72
CA TYR A 69 4.09 2.23 1.15
C TYR A 69 2.63 2.03 0.73
N SER A 70 1.72 2.72 1.42
CA SER A 70 0.35 3.00 1.00
C SER A 70 -0.18 4.26 1.71
N CYS A 71 -1.35 4.73 1.30
CA CYS A 71 -2.19 5.66 2.08
C CYS A 71 -1.46 6.96 2.46
N SER A 72 -1.27 7.81 1.45
CA SER A 72 -0.56 9.09 1.59
C SER A 72 -1.51 10.28 1.53
N ASN A 73 -2.55 10.34 2.37
CA ASN A 73 -3.47 11.49 2.36
C ASN A 73 -2.74 12.82 2.63
N TYR A 74 -2.84 13.75 1.69
CA TYR A 74 -2.12 15.01 1.70
C TYR A 74 -2.52 15.90 2.88
N ASN A 75 -3.81 15.97 3.19
CA ASN A 75 -4.37 16.85 4.22
C ASN A 75 -3.86 16.51 5.62
N PHE A 76 -3.64 15.22 5.93
CA PHE A 76 -3.22 14.78 7.26
C PHE A 76 -1.75 15.09 7.58
N GLY A 77 -0.87 15.11 6.58
CA GLY A 77 0.54 15.40 6.87
C GLY A 77 1.50 15.29 5.69
N PHE A 78 2.76 15.60 5.97
CA PHE A 78 3.89 15.55 5.04
C PHE A 78 4.33 14.11 4.78
N PHE A 79 4.85 13.84 3.57
CA PHE A 79 5.24 12.49 3.16
C PHE A 79 6.67 12.12 3.58
N SER A 80 7.03 12.40 4.83
CA SER A 80 8.39 12.16 5.34
C SER A 80 8.84 10.71 5.26
N ALA A 81 7.91 9.74 5.25
CA ALA A 81 8.18 8.34 4.96
C ALA A 81 8.88 8.14 3.59
N PHE A 82 8.36 8.76 2.52
CA PHE A 82 8.97 8.69 1.18
C PHE A 82 10.39 9.25 1.19
N GLY A 83 10.60 10.37 1.88
CA GLY A 83 11.90 11.03 1.94
C GLY A 83 12.93 10.27 2.79
N ASN A 84 12.49 9.53 3.81
CA ASN A 84 13.40 8.82 4.71
C ASN A 84 14.18 7.73 3.97
N THR A 85 13.54 6.95 3.11
CA THR A 85 14.25 5.96 2.28
C THR A 85 15.18 6.60 1.26
N ALA A 86 14.79 7.74 0.67
CA ALA A 86 15.64 8.51 -0.24
C ALA A 86 16.92 9.01 0.47
N ARG A 87 16.78 9.58 1.67
CA ARG A 87 17.89 10.04 2.50
C ARG A 87 18.80 8.91 2.97
N LYS A 88 18.22 7.77 3.37
CA LYS A 88 18.99 6.57 3.79
C LYS A 88 19.73 5.91 2.65
N ASN A 89 19.23 6.05 1.42
CA ASN A 89 19.70 5.29 0.28
C ASN A 89 19.73 3.77 0.53
N SER A 90 18.70 3.25 1.23
CA SER A 90 18.68 1.88 1.74
C SER A 90 18.02 0.86 0.80
N VAL A 91 17.27 1.32 -0.20
CA VAL A 91 16.44 0.46 -1.07
C VAL A 91 16.83 0.51 -2.55
N ASP A 92 16.46 -0.53 -3.29
CA ASP A 92 16.62 -0.62 -4.74
C ASP A 92 15.37 -0.13 -5.48
N PHE A 93 14.19 -0.52 -4.98
CA PHE A 93 12.89 -0.25 -5.60
C PHE A 93 11.87 0.19 -4.54
N VAL A 94 10.83 0.88 -5.01
CA VAL A 94 9.67 1.25 -4.20
C VAL A 94 8.45 0.46 -4.68
N VAL A 95 7.73 -0.16 -3.77
CA VAL A 95 6.40 -0.72 -4.00
C VAL A 95 5.37 0.21 -3.35
N HIS A 96 4.34 0.59 -4.09
CA HIS A 96 3.22 1.38 -3.56
C HIS A 96 1.94 0.60 -3.78
N LEU A 97 1.20 0.33 -2.70
CA LEU A 97 0.06 -0.60 -2.69
C LEU A 97 -1.30 0.07 -2.88
N GLY A 98 -1.31 1.40 -2.99
CA GLY A 98 -2.50 2.19 -3.33
C GLY A 98 -2.67 3.39 -2.43
N ASP A 99 -3.69 4.20 -2.71
CA ASP A 99 -3.98 5.47 -2.04
C ASP A 99 -2.83 6.46 -2.10
N PHE A 100 -2.21 6.55 -3.27
CA PHE A 100 -1.24 7.60 -3.54
C PHE A 100 -1.93 8.96 -3.53
N ILE A 101 -3.17 9.06 -4.02
CA ILE A 101 -4.03 10.23 -3.85
C ILE A 101 -5.29 9.90 -3.07
N TYR A 102 -5.93 10.94 -2.54
CA TYR A 102 -7.33 10.90 -2.07
C TYR A 102 -8.14 11.90 -2.89
N GLU A 103 -9.45 11.69 -2.99
CA GLU A 103 -10.44 12.43 -3.77
C GLU A 103 -11.04 13.64 -3.03
N TYR A 104 -10.98 13.63 -1.71
CA TYR A 104 -11.76 14.56 -0.90
C TYR A 104 -11.31 16.02 -0.98
N ALA A 105 -12.22 16.94 -0.68
CA ALA A 105 -11.89 18.33 -0.38
C ALA A 105 -11.27 18.47 1.03
N GLU A 106 -10.63 19.62 1.28
CA GLU A 106 -10.25 20.05 2.63
C GLU A 106 -11.48 20.08 3.55
N GLY A 107 -11.35 19.45 4.72
CA GLY A 107 -12.39 19.37 5.73
C GLY A 107 -13.43 18.27 5.53
N ALA A 108 -13.38 17.54 4.41
CA ALA A 108 -14.18 16.33 4.20
C ALA A 108 -13.50 15.11 4.85
N TYR A 109 -12.23 14.86 4.50
CA TYR A 109 -11.40 13.83 5.12
C TYR A 109 -9.96 14.34 5.32
N GLY A 110 -9.77 15.09 6.42
CA GLY A 110 -8.52 15.75 6.80
C GLY A 110 -8.58 17.28 6.78
N TRP A 111 -7.79 17.94 7.64
CA TRP A 111 -7.84 19.39 7.91
C TRP A 111 -6.47 20.09 7.80
N GLY A 112 -5.88 20.04 6.61
CA GLY A 112 -4.53 20.50 6.33
C GLY A 112 -4.27 22.00 6.40
N TRP A 113 -5.27 22.86 6.64
CA TRP A 113 -5.10 24.34 6.68
C TRP A 113 -3.98 24.79 7.62
N SER A 114 -3.92 24.21 8.82
CA SER A 114 -2.95 24.59 9.86
C SER A 114 -1.49 24.30 9.48
N ILE A 115 -1.26 23.38 8.54
CA ILE A 115 0.06 22.95 8.08
C ILE A 115 0.29 23.25 6.59
N GLY A 116 -0.59 24.03 5.96
CA GLY A 116 -0.49 24.41 4.56
C GLY A 116 -0.68 23.25 3.57
N ARG A 117 -1.41 22.21 3.98
CA ARG A 117 -1.63 20.97 3.21
C ARG A 117 -3.04 20.90 2.60
N ILE A 118 -3.40 21.90 1.81
CA ILE A 118 -4.72 21.95 1.14
C ILE A 118 -4.61 21.35 -0.27
N PRO A 119 -5.32 20.26 -0.59
CA PRO A 119 -5.26 19.62 -1.90
C PRO A 119 -5.85 20.54 -2.97
N GLN A 120 -5.36 20.41 -4.21
CA GLN A 120 -5.93 21.11 -5.37
C GLN A 120 -6.49 20.09 -6.39
N PRO A 121 -7.67 20.33 -6.99
CA PRO A 121 -8.63 21.35 -6.56
C PRO A 121 -9.10 21.05 -5.14
N ASN A 122 -9.49 22.10 -4.40
CA ASN A 122 -10.12 21.93 -3.10
C ASN A 122 -11.61 21.58 -3.29
N ALA A 123 -11.85 20.37 -3.81
CA ALA A 123 -13.16 19.84 -4.17
C ALA A 123 -13.09 18.31 -4.22
N GLU A 124 -14.25 17.68 -4.17
CA GLU A 124 -14.43 16.27 -4.50
C GLU A 124 -14.09 16.02 -5.99
N LEU A 125 -13.23 15.05 -6.28
CA LEU A 125 -12.74 14.81 -7.65
C LEU A 125 -13.79 14.15 -8.53
N ARG A 126 -13.94 14.64 -9.78
CA ARG A 126 -14.91 14.10 -10.73
C ARG A 126 -14.38 14.10 -12.15
N THR A 127 -13.91 15.25 -12.60
CA THR A 127 -13.44 15.46 -13.95
C THR A 127 -11.99 15.02 -14.11
N LEU A 128 -11.57 14.75 -15.34
CA LEU A 128 -10.16 14.49 -15.65
C LEU A 128 -9.22 15.62 -15.18
N TYR A 129 -9.68 16.87 -15.23
CA TYR A 129 -8.92 18.00 -14.71
C TYR A 129 -8.69 17.90 -13.20
N ASP A 130 -9.73 17.50 -12.46
CA ASP A 130 -9.65 17.39 -11.00
C ASP A 130 -8.59 16.35 -10.60
N TYR A 131 -8.64 15.15 -11.18
CA TYR A 131 -7.67 14.08 -10.91
C TYR A 131 -6.25 14.46 -11.31
N ARG A 132 -6.06 15.07 -12.49
CA ARG A 132 -4.74 15.59 -12.91
C ARG A 132 -4.17 16.59 -11.91
N LYS A 133 -5.01 17.55 -11.49
CA LYS A 133 -4.61 18.58 -10.55
C LYS A 133 -4.35 18.00 -9.15
N ARG A 134 -5.08 16.96 -8.75
CA ARG A 134 -4.81 16.22 -7.50
C ARG A 134 -3.47 15.53 -7.53
N HIS A 135 -3.18 14.75 -8.58
CA HIS A 135 -1.87 14.14 -8.77
C HIS A 135 -0.74 15.18 -8.75
N ALA A 136 -0.93 16.33 -9.42
CA ALA A 136 0.03 17.42 -9.39
C ALA A 136 0.30 17.94 -7.97
N THR A 137 -0.74 18.02 -7.12
CA THR A 137 -0.61 18.46 -5.73
C THR A 137 0.21 17.48 -4.89
N TYR A 138 -0.08 16.19 -5.01
CA TYR A 138 0.61 15.13 -4.26
C TYR A 138 2.05 14.93 -4.74
N ARG A 139 2.28 15.07 -6.06
CA ARG A 139 3.62 15.01 -6.68
C ARG A 139 4.47 16.25 -6.42
N ALA A 140 3.88 17.35 -5.92
CA ALA A 140 4.60 18.56 -5.55
C ALA A 140 5.15 18.53 -4.11
N ASP A 141 4.79 17.54 -3.30
CA ASP A 141 5.42 17.30 -2.00
C ASP A 141 6.92 17.03 -2.18
N LEU A 142 7.77 17.65 -1.35
CA LEU A 142 9.22 17.58 -1.51
C LEU A 142 9.80 16.19 -1.29
N ASP A 143 9.23 15.40 -0.37
CA ASP A 143 9.65 14.03 -0.11
C ASP A 143 9.10 13.06 -1.16
N SER A 144 7.93 13.35 -1.75
CA SER A 144 7.45 12.68 -2.97
C SER A 144 8.40 12.92 -4.14
N ILE A 145 8.77 14.17 -4.42
CA ILE A 145 9.74 14.51 -5.48
C ILE A 145 11.03 13.73 -5.27
N ASP A 146 11.58 13.73 -4.05
CA ASP A 146 12.84 13.07 -3.73
C ASP A 146 12.77 11.55 -3.99
N SER A 147 11.70 10.88 -3.56
CA SER A 147 11.55 9.44 -3.79
C SER A 147 11.39 9.08 -5.27
N PHE A 148 10.50 9.76 -6.00
CA PHE A 148 10.30 9.53 -7.43
C PHE A 148 11.53 9.93 -8.28
N GLN A 149 12.34 10.87 -7.81
CA GLN A 149 13.58 11.24 -8.47
C GLN A 149 14.67 10.18 -8.29
N ASN A 150 14.67 9.43 -7.17
CA ASN A 150 15.78 8.55 -6.80
C ASN A 150 15.53 7.06 -7.05
N TYR A 151 14.28 6.61 -7.17
CA TYR A 151 13.92 5.20 -7.25
C TYR A 151 12.93 4.87 -8.36
N ALA A 152 13.01 3.64 -8.88
CA ALA A 152 11.96 3.07 -9.70
C ALA A 152 10.79 2.62 -8.80
N TRP A 153 9.61 3.17 -9.06
CA TRP A 153 8.38 2.80 -8.36
C TRP A 153 7.65 1.69 -9.12
N ILE A 154 7.10 0.74 -8.36
CA ILE A 154 6.21 -0.34 -8.80
C ILE A 154 4.85 -0.09 -8.13
N PRO A 155 4.05 0.86 -8.63
CA PRO A 155 2.80 1.23 -7.99
C PRO A 155 1.64 0.37 -8.50
N VAL A 156 0.63 0.22 -7.65
CA VAL A 156 -0.73 -0.16 -8.00
C VAL A 156 -1.69 0.77 -7.27
N TRP A 157 -2.89 0.96 -7.81
CA TRP A 157 -3.94 1.73 -7.15
C TRP A 157 -4.65 0.89 -6.09
N ASP A 158 -5.32 1.58 -5.19
CA ASP A 158 -6.42 1.08 -4.37
C ASP A 158 -7.69 1.89 -4.72
N ASP A 159 -8.61 2.10 -3.79
CA ASP A 159 -9.89 2.76 -4.06
C ASP A 159 -9.77 4.27 -4.21
N HIS A 160 -9.01 4.97 -3.36
CA HIS A 160 -8.96 6.44 -3.34
C HIS A 160 -8.30 7.07 -4.58
N GLU A 161 -7.69 6.26 -5.45
CA GLU A 161 -7.36 6.69 -6.81
C GLU A 161 -8.61 7.06 -7.64
N VAL A 162 -9.77 6.46 -7.34
CA VAL A 162 -11.09 6.75 -7.91
C VAL A 162 -12.00 7.39 -6.87
N GLY A 163 -12.26 6.70 -5.76
CA GLY A 163 -13.10 7.12 -4.65
C GLY A 163 -13.30 6.00 -3.64
N ASP A 164 -13.63 6.35 -2.41
CA ASP A 164 -13.79 5.44 -1.26
C ASP A 164 -14.56 4.15 -1.55
N ASN A 165 -14.02 3.03 -1.11
CA ASN A 165 -14.58 1.67 -1.24
C ASN A 165 -15.05 1.33 -2.67
N THR A 166 -14.25 1.68 -3.67
CA THR A 166 -14.55 1.36 -5.07
C THR A 166 -14.56 -0.15 -5.34
N TRP A 167 -15.51 -0.58 -6.16
CA TRP A 167 -15.61 -1.90 -6.78
C TRP A 167 -15.98 -1.74 -8.25
N ARG A 168 -16.13 -2.85 -9.00
CA ARG A 168 -16.30 -2.79 -10.46
C ARG A 168 -17.38 -1.82 -10.94
N ASP A 169 -18.53 -1.78 -10.26
CA ASP A 169 -19.72 -1.03 -10.72
C ASP A 169 -20.11 0.16 -9.80
N GLY A 170 -19.27 0.55 -8.83
CA GLY A 170 -19.55 1.71 -7.97
C GLY A 170 -18.49 1.98 -6.89
N MET A 171 -18.78 2.93 -6.01
CA MET A 171 -18.01 3.34 -4.83
C MET A 171 -18.97 3.66 -3.66
N ALA A 172 -18.46 4.02 -2.48
CA ALA A 172 -19.25 4.28 -1.28
C ALA A 172 -20.44 5.22 -1.55
N ASP A 173 -20.16 6.35 -2.21
CA ASP A 173 -21.13 7.43 -2.40
C ASP A 173 -21.77 7.45 -3.80
N GLN A 174 -21.42 6.53 -4.71
CA GLN A 174 -21.98 6.53 -6.08
C GLN A 174 -21.97 5.15 -6.78
N ASN A 175 -23.11 4.76 -7.38
CA ASN A 175 -23.22 3.48 -8.10
C ASN A 175 -24.16 3.52 -9.33
N ASN A 176 -24.27 4.68 -10.00
CA ASN A 176 -25.09 4.90 -11.20
C ASN A 176 -26.61 4.64 -11.05
N THR A 177 -27.13 4.54 -9.82
CA THR A 177 -28.58 4.52 -9.58
C THR A 177 -29.13 5.95 -9.45
N GLU A 178 -30.41 6.16 -9.76
CA GLU A 178 -31.07 7.47 -9.56
C GLU A 178 -30.94 7.97 -8.12
N ALA A 179 -31.07 7.06 -7.15
CA ALA A 179 -30.87 7.36 -5.73
C ALA A 179 -29.45 7.85 -5.45
N SER A 180 -28.42 7.19 -5.99
CA SER A 180 -27.03 7.60 -5.80
C SER A 180 -26.73 8.96 -6.45
N PHE A 181 -27.31 9.28 -7.61
CA PHE A 181 -27.14 10.60 -8.23
C PHE A 181 -27.75 11.72 -7.38
N ILE A 182 -28.92 11.49 -6.78
CA ILE A 182 -29.57 12.44 -5.88
C ILE A 182 -28.75 12.63 -4.60
N GLN A 183 -28.34 11.52 -3.97
CA GLN A 183 -27.54 11.58 -2.74
C GLN A 183 -26.23 12.33 -2.96
N TYR A 184 -25.51 11.99 -4.03
CA TYR A 184 -24.24 12.59 -4.37
C TYR A 184 -24.34 14.11 -4.64
N ASP A 185 -25.43 14.58 -5.26
CA ASP A 185 -25.67 16.02 -5.45
C ASP A 185 -26.03 16.73 -4.15
N ILE A 186 -26.76 16.09 -3.24
CA ILE A 186 -27.04 16.63 -1.90
C ILE A 186 -25.73 16.82 -1.11
N GLU A 187 -24.83 15.84 -1.18
CA GLU A 187 -23.59 15.84 -0.40
C GLU A 187 -22.52 16.76 -0.98
N PHE A 188 -22.31 16.70 -2.30
CA PHE A 188 -21.15 17.35 -2.92
C PHE A 188 -21.52 18.47 -3.90
N GLY A 189 -22.77 18.59 -4.33
CA GLY A 189 -23.29 19.59 -5.28
C GLY A 189 -22.65 19.57 -6.68
N GLY A 190 -23.34 20.01 -7.73
CA GLY A 190 -22.72 20.36 -9.03
C GLY A 190 -23.05 19.42 -10.20
N GLU A 191 -22.19 19.39 -11.23
CA GLU A 191 -22.44 18.64 -12.47
C GLU A 191 -22.41 17.11 -12.24
N TYR A 192 -23.44 16.41 -12.75
CA TYR A 192 -23.56 14.96 -12.71
C TYR A 192 -22.59 14.31 -13.72
N ILE A 193 -21.77 13.39 -13.24
CA ILE A 193 -21.07 12.40 -14.08
C ILE A 193 -21.42 11.01 -13.57
N SER A 194 -21.48 10.01 -14.45
CA SER A 194 -21.60 8.61 -14.02
C SER A 194 -20.33 8.17 -13.29
N PHE A 195 -20.46 7.18 -12.41
CA PHE A 195 -19.32 6.51 -11.80
C PHE A 195 -18.36 5.97 -12.87
N ASP A 196 -18.87 5.39 -13.96
CA ASP A 196 -18.03 4.90 -15.07
C ASP A 196 -17.18 6.03 -15.68
N GLN A 197 -17.75 7.22 -15.86
CA GLN A 197 -17.01 8.35 -16.39
C GLN A 197 -15.98 8.89 -15.38
N ARG A 198 -16.33 8.90 -14.08
CA ARG A 198 -15.41 9.26 -12.98
C ARG A 198 -14.22 8.30 -12.94
N LYS A 199 -14.48 6.99 -12.92
CA LYS A 199 -13.47 5.92 -12.97
C LYS A 199 -12.55 6.06 -14.18
N MET A 200 -13.10 6.30 -15.38
CA MET A 200 -12.26 6.49 -16.57
C MET A 200 -11.43 7.79 -16.53
N ASN A 201 -11.92 8.86 -15.88
CA ASN A 201 -11.13 10.08 -15.65
C ASN A 201 -9.97 9.83 -14.69
N ALA A 202 -10.24 9.14 -13.58
CA ALA A 202 -9.26 8.74 -12.57
C ALA A 202 -8.17 7.85 -13.16
N VAL A 203 -8.55 6.74 -13.80
CA VAL A 203 -7.63 5.78 -14.44
C VAL A 203 -6.74 6.47 -15.46
N ARG A 204 -7.31 7.35 -16.30
CA ARG A 204 -6.51 8.11 -17.26
C ARG A 204 -5.48 9.01 -16.57
N ALA A 205 -5.89 9.76 -15.55
CA ALA A 205 -4.98 10.63 -14.81
C ALA A 205 -3.88 9.82 -14.10
N TYR A 206 -4.22 8.67 -13.52
CA TYR A 206 -3.28 7.76 -12.88
C TYR A 206 -2.24 7.27 -13.88
N PHE A 207 -2.67 6.77 -15.05
CA PHE A 207 -1.75 6.42 -16.10
C PHE A 207 -0.93 7.63 -16.55
N GLU A 208 -1.47 8.83 -16.72
CA GLU A 208 -0.67 10.00 -17.12
C GLU A 208 0.42 10.38 -16.10
N TRP A 209 0.10 10.36 -14.81
CA TRP A 209 0.94 10.92 -13.75
C TRP A 209 1.86 9.92 -13.02
N MET A 210 1.54 8.63 -13.06
CA MET A 210 2.35 7.58 -12.43
C MET A 210 3.34 6.94 -13.44
N PRO A 211 4.54 6.51 -12.99
CA PRO A 211 5.59 5.95 -13.85
C PRO A 211 5.28 4.48 -14.24
N ILE A 212 4.10 4.23 -14.77
CA ILE A 212 3.59 2.91 -15.11
C ILE A 212 3.42 2.76 -16.63
N ARG A 213 3.63 1.55 -17.16
CA ARG A 213 3.32 1.21 -18.54
C ARG A 213 1.91 0.67 -18.64
N GLN A 214 1.28 0.86 -19.79
CA GLN A 214 0.06 0.12 -20.08
C GLN A 214 0.41 -1.36 -20.22
N VAL A 215 -0.35 -2.24 -19.54
CA VAL A 215 -0.07 -3.69 -19.51
C VAL A 215 -0.50 -4.34 -20.82
N GLU A 216 -1.71 -4.01 -21.28
CA GLU A 216 -2.29 -4.48 -22.53
C GLU A 216 -2.91 -3.29 -23.26
N MET A 217 -2.55 -3.08 -24.54
CA MET A 217 -2.93 -1.88 -25.28
C MET A 217 -4.43 -1.77 -25.58
N ASP A 218 -5.14 -2.90 -25.55
CA ASP A 218 -6.59 -3.02 -25.73
C ASP A 218 -7.38 -3.07 -24.41
N ASP A 219 -6.68 -3.12 -23.27
CA ASP A 219 -7.27 -3.11 -21.94
C ASP A 219 -6.73 -1.92 -21.13
N ASN A 220 -7.49 -0.82 -21.17
CA ASN A 220 -7.12 0.44 -20.52
C ASN A 220 -7.33 0.44 -18.99
N LEU A 221 -7.98 -0.59 -18.42
CA LEU A 221 -8.19 -0.73 -16.98
C LEU A 221 -7.17 -1.69 -16.36
N ARG A 222 -6.58 -2.60 -17.13
CA ARG A 222 -5.65 -3.59 -16.57
C ARG A 222 -4.37 -2.95 -16.02
N ILE A 223 -4.15 -3.11 -14.72
CA ILE A 223 -2.92 -2.70 -14.02
C ILE A 223 -2.11 -3.86 -13.41
N TRP A 224 -2.73 -4.99 -13.11
CA TRP A 224 -2.05 -6.13 -12.48
C TRP A 224 -1.03 -6.75 -13.44
N ARG A 225 0.14 -7.09 -12.88
CA ARG A 225 1.34 -7.49 -13.64
C ARG A 225 2.38 -8.13 -12.73
N SER A 226 3.37 -8.79 -13.32
CA SER A 226 4.45 -9.44 -12.58
C SER A 226 5.85 -8.97 -13.00
N PHE A 227 6.82 -9.15 -12.09
CA PHE A 227 8.23 -8.83 -12.29
C PHE A 227 9.10 -9.98 -11.78
N SER A 228 9.92 -10.56 -12.66
CA SER A 228 10.92 -11.55 -12.28
C SER A 228 12.22 -10.86 -11.88
N MET A 229 12.50 -10.84 -10.57
CA MET A 229 13.70 -10.25 -9.99
C MET A 229 14.80 -11.32 -9.86
N GLY A 230 15.26 -11.86 -10.98
CA GLY A 230 16.22 -12.96 -11.00
C GLY A 230 15.60 -14.30 -10.63
N THR A 231 16.48 -15.19 -10.18
CA THR A 231 16.11 -16.44 -9.49
C THR A 231 15.71 -16.18 -8.03
N LEU A 232 15.78 -14.93 -7.57
CA LEU A 232 15.50 -14.57 -6.19
C LEU A 232 13.99 -14.53 -5.92
N PHE A 233 13.22 -13.73 -6.64
CA PHE A 233 11.77 -13.70 -6.46
C PHE A 233 11.00 -13.27 -7.71
N ASP A 234 9.73 -13.67 -7.76
CA ASP A 234 8.72 -13.05 -8.62
C ASP A 234 7.79 -12.17 -7.78
N LEU A 235 7.58 -10.92 -8.20
CA LEU A 235 6.62 -10.00 -7.59
C LEU A 235 5.37 -9.92 -8.47
N MET A 236 4.22 -10.28 -7.91
CA MET A 236 2.91 -10.26 -8.55
C MET A 236 2.07 -9.13 -7.92
N MET A 237 1.83 -8.06 -8.67
CA MET A 237 1.01 -6.92 -8.22
C MET A 237 -0.43 -7.14 -8.67
N LEU A 238 -1.36 -7.19 -7.71
CA LEU A 238 -2.80 -7.43 -7.92
C LEU A 238 -3.55 -6.12 -8.12
N ASP A 239 -4.67 -6.18 -8.82
CA ASP A 239 -5.79 -5.24 -8.71
C ASP A 239 -6.90 -5.90 -7.87
N THR A 240 -7.31 -5.27 -6.77
CA THR A 240 -8.42 -5.76 -5.94
C THR A 240 -9.54 -4.73 -5.81
N ARG A 241 -9.70 -3.83 -6.79
CA ARG A 241 -10.68 -2.72 -6.77
C ARG A 241 -11.44 -2.62 -8.08
N ASP A 242 -10.87 -1.92 -9.06
CA ASP A 242 -11.62 -1.33 -10.17
C ASP A 242 -12.00 -2.33 -11.27
N TYR A 243 -11.22 -3.40 -11.43
CA TYR A 243 -11.35 -4.23 -12.62
C TYR A 243 -12.56 -5.16 -12.59
N ASP A 244 -12.65 -6.05 -11.59
CA ASP A 244 -13.71 -7.07 -11.55
C ASP A 244 -14.20 -7.44 -10.15
N ARG A 245 -13.78 -6.66 -9.14
CA ARG A 245 -14.19 -6.86 -7.75
C ARG A 245 -15.72 -6.80 -7.61
N SER A 246 -16.31 -7.79 -6.96
CA SER A 246 -17.75 -7.78 -6.62
C SER A 246 -18.04 -6.68 -5.58
N ILE A 247 -19.32 -6.25 -5.45
CA ILE A 247 -19.73 -5.24 -4.46
C ILE A 247 -19.13 -5.47 -3.08
N THR A 248 -18.60 -4.42 -2.49
CA THR A 248 -17.91 -4.43 -1.19
C THR A 248 -18.78 -3.84 -0.07
N ASP A 249 -18.23 -3.75 1.14
CA ASP A 249 -18.83 -2.96 2.22
C ASP A 249 -18.79 -1.47 1.87
N LEU A 250 -19.96 -0.85 1.84
CA LEU A 250 -20.17 0.57 1.55
C LEU A 250 -20.79 1.26 2.78
N TYR A 251 -20.54 0.72 3.97
CA TYR A 251 -21.04 1.16 5.28
C TYR A 251 -22.54 0.90 5.51
N TRP A 252 -23.39 1.15 4.51
CA TRP A 252 -24.85 0.95 4.62
C TRP A 252 -25.28 -0.50 4.34
N ASN A 253 -24.41 -1.32 3.77
CA ASN A 253 -24.68 -2.71 3.39
C ASN A 253 -23.84 -3.75 4.16
N THR A 254 -23.13 -3.37 5.23
CA THR A 254 -22.28 -4.27 6.02
C THR A 254 -22.97 -5.59 6.39
N ASP A 255 -24.20 -5.54 6.91
CA ASP A 255 -24.97 -6.74 7.27
C ASP A 255 -25.24 -7.66 6.06
N TYR A 256 -25.44 -7.08 4.88
CA TYR A 256 -25.62 -7.82 3.64
C TYR A 256 -24.32 -8.47 3.20
N ILE A 257 -23.20 -7.72 3.20
CA ILE A 257 -21.89 -8.26 2.83
C ILE A 257 -21.44 -9.34 3.80
N HIS A 258 -21.67 -9.18 5.10
CA HIS A 258 -21.45 -10.21 6.11
C HIS A 258 -22.12 -11.53 5.73
N GLN A 259 -23.42 -11.50 5.39
CA GLN A 259 -24.20 -12.70 5.03
C GLN A 259 -23.67 -13.42 3.79
N ILE A 260 -23.13 -12.68 2.82
CA ILE A 260 -22.63 -13.24 1.56
C ILE A 260 -21.11 -13.38 1.54
N SER A 261 -20.38 -13.01 2.59
CA SER A 261 -18.91 -12.92 2.59
C SER A 261 -18.18 -14.21 2.17
N ASN A 262 -18.80 -15.37 2.40
CA ASN A 262 -18.30 -16.68 2.00
C ASN A 262 -19.09 -17.32 0.82
N ASP A 263 -19.88 -16.53 0.10
CA ASP A 263 -20.56 -17.01 -1.11
C ASP A 263 -19.54 -17.34 -2.20
N ALA A 264 -19.69 -18.52 -2.81
CA ALA A 264 -18.74 -19.05 -3.78
C ALA A 264 -18.60 -18.18 -5.05
N GLY A 265 -19.66 -17.43 -5.39
CA GLY A 265 -19.72 -16.56 -6.57
C GLY A 265 -19.08 -15.19 -6.37
N ARG A 266 -18.76 -14.79 -5.13
CA ARG A 266 -18.04 -13.53 -4.89
C ARG A 266 -16.58 -13.64 -5.32
N SER A 267 -16.07 -12.55 -5.88
CA SER A 267 -14.68 -12.46 -6.30
C SER A 267 -14.08 -11.09 -6.02
N MET A 268 -12.84 -11.10 -5.52
CA MET A 268 -12.01 -9.93 -5.27
C MET A 268 -11.29 -9.48 -6.54
N MET A 269 -10.80 -10.44 -7.32
CA MET A 269 -9.95 -10.21 -8.50
C MET A 269 -10.67 -10.44 -9.84
N GLY A 270 -11.79 -11.15 -9.82
CA GLY A 270 -12.39 -11.71 -11.03
C GLY A 270 -11.63 -12.93 -11.57
N SER A 271 -12.31 -13.70 -12.41
CA SER A 271 -11.78 -14.97 -12.93
C SER A 271 -10.51 -14.81 -13.76
N ARG A 272 -10.38 -13.71 -14.52
CA ARG A 272 -9.23 -13.48 -15.41
C ARG A 272 -7.94 -13.29 -14.63
N GLN A 273 -7.97 -12.43 -13.62
CA GLN A 273 -6.80 -12.16 -12.78
C GLN A 273 -6.54 -13.31 -11.80
N GLU A 274 -7.57 -13.98 -11.28
CA GLU A 274 -7.41 -15.16 -10.42
C GLU A 274 -6.65 -16.28 -11.14
N ASN A 275 -7.06 -16.64 -12.36
CA ASN A 275 -6.35 -17.63 -13.17
C ASN A 275 -4.93 -17.17 -13.52
N TRP A 276 -4.74 -15.89 -13.82
CA TRP A 276 -3.41 -15.33 -14.06
C TRP A 276 -2.51 -15.48 -12.83
N LEU A 277 -3.00 -15.15 -11.63
CA LEU A 277 -2.23 -15.25 -10.39
C LEU A 277 -1.79 -16.69 -10.13
N TYR A 278 -2.72 -17.66 -10.27
CA TYR A 278 -2.41 -19.07 -10.05
C TYR A 278 -1.37 -19.61 -11.05
N ASN A 279 -1.47 -19.18 -12.31
CA ASN A 279 -0.44 -19.50 -13.30
C ASN A 279 0.91 -18.87 -12.94
N GLN A 280 0.95 -17.60 -12.51
CA GLN A 280 2.20 -16.95 -12.09
C GLN A 280 2.84 -17.63 -10.87
N LEU A 281 2.04 -18.00 -9.87
CA LEU A 281 2.52 -18.72 -8.68
C LEU A 281 3.10 -20.09 -9.06
N THR A 282 2.41 -20.83 -9.93
CA THR A 282 2.84 -22.13 -10.43
C THR A 282 4.11 -22.03 -11.28
N GLU A 283 4.16 -21.09 -12.23
CA GLU A 283 5.31 -20.87 -13.10
C GLU A 283 6.54 -20.42 -12.30
N SER A 284 6.36 -19.51 -11.34
CA SER A 284 7.41 -19.07 -10.41
C SER A 284 7.98 -20.24 -9.61
N HIS A 285 7.10 -21.08 -9.07
CA HIS A 285 7.50 -22.27 -8.33
C HIS A 285 8.29 -23.26 -9.20
N GLN A 286 7.77 -23.56 -10.40
CA GLN A 286 8.39 -24.52 -11.33
C GLN A 286 9.73 -24.02 -11.86
N ARG A 287 9.88 -22.70 -12.07
CA ARG A 287 11.13 -22.06 -12.46
C ARG A 287 12.19 -22.14 -11.35
N GLY A 288 11.78 -22.35 -10.10
CA GLY A 288 12.69 -22.41 -8.95
C GLY A 288 13.08 -21.03 -8.43
N ALA A 289 12.23 -20.01 -8.62
CA ALA A 289 12.40 -18.75 -7.93
C ALA A 289 12.31 -18.98 -6.40
N THR A 290 13.18 -18.33 -5.63
CA THR A 290 13.26 -18.59 -4.18
C THR A 290 12.00 -18.13 -3.46
N TRP A 291 11.47 -16.95 -3.80
CA TRP A 291 10.29 -16.35 -3.18
C TRP A 291 9.20 -15.96 -4.18
N ARG A 292 7.96 -15.94 -3.72
CA ARG A 292 6.80 -15.38 -4.42
C ARG A 292 6.26 -14.22 -3.60
N LEU A 293 6.38 -13.01 -4.11
CA LEU A 293 5.84 -11.81 -3.46
C LEU A 293 4.52 -11.44 -4.13
N ILE A 294 3.50 -11.17 -3.33
CA ILE A 294 2.17 -10.77 -3.80
C ILE A 294 1.85 -9.40 -3.22
N GLY A 295 1.75 -8.38 -4.07
CA GLY A 295 1.26 -7.06 -3.67
C GLY A 295 -0.26 -7.02 -3.80
N SER A 296 -0.94 -6.90 -2.66
CA SER A 296 -2.39 -6.69 -2.53
C SER A 296 -2.63 -5.29 -1.96
N GLN A 297 -3.78 -4.71 -2.26
CA GLN A 297 -4.18 -3.42 -1.70
C GLN A 297 -4.58 -3.60 -0.23
N THR A 298 -5.48 -4.55 0.02
CA THR A 298 -6.06 -4.84 1.33
C THR A 298 -5.42 -6.07 1.98
N VAL A 299 -5.54 -6.15 3.31
CA VAL A 299 -4.98 -7.24 4.13
C VAL A 299 -5.64 -8.58 3.75
N PHE A 300 -4.81 -9.58 3.47
CA PHE A 300 -5.19 -10.91 3.04
C PHE A 300 -5.58 -11.82 4.22
N SER A 301 -4.83 -11.77 5.32
CA SER A 301 -5.12 -12.53 6.53
C SER A 301 -6.42 -12.06 7.19
N ARG A 302 -6.97 -12.87 8.11
CA ARG A 302 -8.20 -12.50 8.82
C ARG A 302 -7.96 -11.27 9.71
N GLN A 303 -8.89 -10.34 9.69
CA GLN A 303 -8.92 -9.12 10.51
C GLN A 303 -10.12 -9.17 11.47
N ASN A 304 -10.06 -10.08 12.45
CA ASN A 304 -11.09 -10.18 13.47
C ASN A 304 -10.92 -9.09 14.54
N SER A 305 -11.88 -8.18 14.64
CA SER A 305 -11.95 -7.10 15.61
C SER A 305 -12.89 -7.41 16.78
N SER A 306 -13.43 -8.64 16.91
CA SER A 306 -14.46 -8.98 17.90
C SER A 306 -14.15 -8.62 19.35
N ILE A 307 -12.89 -8.74 19.77
CA ILE A 307 -12.45 -8.34 21.13
C ILE A 307 -12.38 -6.82 21.26
N ALA A 308 -12.00 -6.11 20.19
CA ALA A 308 -11.82 -4.67 20.18
C ALA A 308 -13.14 -3.89 20.00
N LEU A 309 -14.02 -4.37 19.12
CA LEU A 309 -15.21 -3.65 18.64
C LEU A 309 -16.54 -4.39 18.91
N GLY A 310 -16.49 -5.65 19.36
CA GLY A 310 -17.67 -6.48 19.64
C GLY A 310 -17.98 -7.48 18.52
N ASN A 311 -18.93 -8.38 18.78
CA ASN A 311 -19.17 -9.57 17.93
C ASN A 311 -20.09 -9.34 16.71
N VAL A 312 -20.63 -8.13 16.52
CA VAL A 312 -21.49 -7.85 15.36
C VAL A 312 -20.58 -7.43 14.21
N ASN A 313 -20.64 -8.17 13.10
CA ASN A 313 -19.84 -7.90 11.90
C ASN A 313 -18.35 -7.66 12.20
N PRO A 314 -17.67 -8.57 12.92
CA PRO A 314 -16.36 -8.29 13.51
C PRO A 314 -15.18 -8.41 12.52
N LEU A 315 -15.43 -8.48 11.21
CA LEU A 315 -14.39 -8.63 10.20
C LEU A 315 -14.38 -7.40 9.29
N ASN A 316 -13.25 -7.12 8.64
CA ASN A 316 -13.18 -6.10 7.60
C ASN A 316 -13.75 -6.64 6.28
N TYR A 317 -15.01 -6.32 5.99
CA TYR A 317 -15.70 -6.80 4.79
C TYR A 317 -15.29 -6.07 3.51
N ASP A 318 -14.53 -4.99 3.63
CA ASP A 318 -13.84 -4.34 2.51
C ASP A 318 -12.46 -4.95 2.23
N ALA A 319 -11.91 -5.76 3.14
CA ALA A 319 -10.72 -6.56 2.86
C ALA A 319 -11.08 -7.97 2.37
N TRP A 320 -10.10 -8.87 2.36
CA TRP A 320 -10.28 -10.27 1.93
C TRP A 320 -11.27 -11.06 2.81
N ASP A 321 -11.63 -10.58 4.00
CA ASP A 321 -12.68 -11.19 4.83
C ASP A 321 -14.09 -11.03 4.25
N GLY A 322 -14.32 -10.09 3.32
CA GLY A 322 -15.55 -9.98 2.52
C GLY A 322 -15.61 -10.88 1.29
N TYR A 323 -14.52 -11.61 1.01
CA TYR A 323 -14.33 -12.45 -0.18
C TYR A 323 -13.70 -13.80 0.19
N GLN A 324 -14.20 -14.41 1.27
CA GLN A 324 -13.60 -15.60 1.90
C GLN A 324 -13.47 -16.77 0.93
N ALA A 325 -14.48 -17.00 0.08
CA ALA A 325 -14.42 -18.06 -0.92
C ALA A 325 -13.28 -17.83 -1.93
N ASN A 326 -13.03 -16.58 -2.35
CA ASN A 326 -11.91 -16.25 -3.22
C ASN A 326 -10.57 -16.41 -2.50
N ARG A 327 -10.46 -15.96 -1.25
CA ARG A 327 -9.26 -16.17 -0.42
C ARG A 327 -8.94 -17.65 -0.26
N ASN A 328 -9.96 -18.46 0.00
CA ASN A 328 -9.85 -19.90 0.19
C ASN A 328 -9.38 -20.61 -1.08
N ARG A 329 -9.84 -20.22 -2.28
CA ARG A 329 -9.31 -20.76 -3.54
C ARG A 329 -7.83 -20.44 -3.73
N THR A 330 -7.37 -19.27 -3.29
CA THR A 330 -5.94 -18.92 -3.34
C THR A 330 -5.14 -19.78 -2.38
N PHE A 331 -5.60 -19.97 -1.14
CA PHE A 331 -4.97 -20.91 -0.22
C PHE A 331 -4.97 -22.34 -0.76
N GLN A 332 -6.11 -22.82 -1.28
CA GLN A 332 -6.24 -24.13 -1.89
C GLN A 332 -5.17 -24.35 -2.98
N HIS A 333 -5.00 -23.37 -3.88
CA HIS A 333 -3.97 -23.44 -4.91
C HIS A 333 -2.56 -23.56 -4.31
N LEU A 334 -2.24 -22.78 -3.28
CA LEU A 334 -0.94 -22.84 -2.60
C LEU A 334 -0.69 -24.20 -1.93
N TYR A 335 -1.67 -24.71 -1.17
CA TYR A 335 -1.55 -25.98 -0.44
C TYR A 335 -1.50 -27.19 -1.38
N GLU A 336 -2.42 -27.30 -2.35
CA GLU A 336 -2.49 -28.46 -3.25
C GLU A 336 -1.25 -28.59 -4.15
N ASN A 337 -0.60 -27.47 -4.46
CA ASN A 337 0.61 -27.44 -5.30
C ASN A 337 1.91 -27.33 -4.49
N ASN A 338 1.84 -27.39 -3.15
CA ASN A 338 3.00 -27.21 -2.25
C ASN A 338 3.83 -25.94 -2.57
N ILE A 339 3.14 -24.86 -2.92
CA ILE A 339 3.78 -23.59 -3.25
C ILE A 339 4.12 -22.89 -1.93
N THR A 340 5.39 -22.93 -1.53
CA THR A 340 5.92 -22.28 -0.31
C THR A 340 6.68 -20.99 -0.62
N ASN A 341 7.22 -20.34 0.43
CA ASN A 341 7.99 -19.08 0.34
C ASN A 341 7.16 -17.92 -0.24
N ASN A 342 5.90 -17.84 0.18
CA ASN A 342 5.01 -16.78 -0.20
C ASN A 342 5.12 -15.62 0.80
N ILE A 343 5.25 -14.40 0.28
CA ILE A 343 5.17 -13.18 1.06
C ILE A 343 4.03 -12.34 0.47
N VAL A 344 3.02 -12.04 1.28
CA VAL A 344 1.95 -11.10 0.91
C VAL A 344 2.27 -9.74 1.50
N MET A 345 2.05 -8.69 0.72
CA MET A 345 2.19 -7.29 1.14
C MET A 345 0.84 -6.60 0.98
N ALA A 346 0.45 -5.79 1.96
CA ALA A 346 -0.82 -5.08 1.97
C ALA A 346 -0.71 -3.66 2.56
N GLY A 347 -1.67 -2.79 2.22
CA GLY A 347 -1.84 -1.43 2.70
C GLY A 347 -3.24 -1.21 3.30
N ASP A 348 -3.96 -0.20 2.78
CA ASP A 348 -5.38 0.15 3.05
C ASP A 348 -5.71 0.52 4.51
N SER A 349 -5.53 -0.41 5.44
CA SER A 349 -6.02 -0.33 6.82
C SER A 349 -5.41 0.77 7.72
N HIS A 350 -4.44 1.54 7.22
CA HIS A 350 -3.65 2.54 7.95
C HIS A 350 -2.92 2.02 9.20
N MET A 351 -2.75 0.71 9.34
CA MET A 351 -2.13 0.04 10.50
C MET A 351 -1.12 -0.99 10.04
N SER A 352 -0.14 -1.32 10.88
CA SER A 352 0.83 -2.37 10.57
C SER A 352 0.37 -3.73 11.09
N TRP A 353 0.49 -4.76 10.25
CA TRP A 353 0.10 -6.13 10.58
C TRP A 353 1.17 -7.12 10.11
N VAL A 354 1.46 -8.11 10.95
CA VAL A 354 2.39 -9.19 10.60
C VAL A 354 1.79 -10.53 11.03
N SER A 355 1.46 -11.36 10.04
CA SER A 355 0.72 -12.61 10.21
C SER A 355 1.42 -13.76 9.51
N ASP A 356 1.35 -14.97 10.07
CA ASP A 356 1.58 -16.18 9.28
C ASP A 356 0.41 -16.37 8.29
N LEU A 357 0.67 -16.91 7.11
CA LEU A 357 -0.36 -17.16 6.08
C LEU A 357 -0.92 -18.58 6.21
N ILE A 358 -2.14 -18.69 6.73
CA ILE A 358 -2.77 -19.97 7.06
C ILE A 358 -4.27 -19.96 6.71
N TRP A 359 -4.73 -21.04 6.07
CA TRP A 359 -6.17 -21.30 5.92
C TRP A 359 -6.71 -21.96 7.18
N LEU A 360 -7.08 -21.12 8.16
CA LEU A 360 -7.49 -21.52 9.51
C LEU A 360 -8.64 -22.53 9.58
N ASP A 361 -9.54 -22.51 8.58
CA ASP A 361 -10.76 -23.32 8.61
C ASP A 361 -10.53 -24.74 8.05
N GLU A 362 -9.41 -24.98 7.35
CA GLU A 362 -9.11 -26.25 6.67
C GLU A 362 -7.82 -26.91 7.17
N HIS A 363 -6.80 -26.13 7.55
CA HIS A 363 -5.48 -26.65 7.94
C HIS A 363 -5.18 -26.42 9.43
N PRO A 364 -4.56 -27.41 10.11
CA PRO A 364 -4.14 -27.24 11.49
C PRO A 364 -3.02 -26.20 11.58
N TYR A 365 -3.06 -25.38 12.63
CA TYR A 365 -2.08 -24.33 12.86
C TYR A 365 -1.58 -24.34 14.30
N ASP A 366 -0.26 -24.34 14.46
CA ASP A 366 0.40 -24.17 15.74
C ASP A 366 1.00 -22.76 15.82
N GLU A 367 0.35 -21.87 16.58
CA GLU A 367 0.78 -20.48 16.74
C GLU A 367 2.18 -20.33 17.37
N SER A 368 2.62 -21.33 18.15
CA SER A 368 3.91 -21.29 18.84
C SER A 368 5.08 -21.59 17.91
N THR A 369 4.86 -22.41 16.88
CA THR A 369 5.89 -22.83 15.93
C THR A 369 5.71 -22.25 14.52
N GLY A 370 4.49 -21.81 14.18
CA GLY A 370 4.10 -21.42 12.83
C GLY A 370 3.75 -22.60 11.91
N ALA A 371 3.77 -23.83 12.42
CA ALA A 371 3.51 -25.02 11.61
C ALA A 371 2.09 -25.00 11.02
N GLY A 372 1.97 -25.33 9.73
CA GLY A 372 0.73 -25.26 8.94
C GLY A 372 0.66 -24.05 8.01
N SER A 373 1.45 -23.01 8.27
CA SER A 373 1.52 -21.81 7.43
C SER A 373 2.23 -22.07 6.09
N VAL A 374 1.82 -21.34 5.04
CA VAL A 374 2.40 -21.38 3.68
C VAL A 374 3.18 -20.12 3.32
N GLY A 375 3.27 -19.16 4.22
CA GLY A 375 3.98 -17.91 4.01
C GLY A 375 3.77 -16.90 5.13
N VAL A 376 4.04 -15.64 4.84
CA VAL A 376 3.91 -14.54 5.79
C VAL A 376 3.28 -13.34 5.10
N GLU A 377 2.41 -12.63 5.80
CA GLU A 377 1.93 -11.32 5.38
C GLU A 377 2.63 -10.21 6.15
N PHE A 378 3.14 -9.23 5.41
CA PHE A 378 3.65 -7.96 5.90
C PHE A 378 2.75 -6.84 5.40
N ALA A 379 1.78 -6.40 6.21
CA ALA A 379 0.95 -5.25 5.88
C ALA A 379 1.49 -3.99 6.57
N GLY A 380 1.52 -2.88 5.83
CA GLY A 380 2.07 -1.60 6.27
C GLY A 380 1.01 -0.62 6.73
N THR A 381 1.40 0.25 7.66
CA THR A 381 0.63 1.46 7.97
C THR A 381 0.65 2.47 6.82
N ALA A 382 -0.16 3.52 6.97
CA ALA A 382 -0.22 4.66 6.09
C ALA A 382 1.03 5.56 6.19
N VAL A 383 1.38 6.19 5.06
CA VAL A 383 2.37 7.27 5.00
C VAL A 383 1.92 8.48 5.82
N SER A 384 0.63 8.84 5.73
CA SER A 384 0.06 9.97 6.46
C SER A 384 -1.42 9.85 6.81
N SER A 385 -2.20 9.00 6.14
CA SER A 385 -3.63 8.79 6.45
C SER A 385 -3.84 8.32 7.90
N PRO A 386 -4.93 8.73 8.58
CA PRO A 386 -5.02 8.68 10.04
C PRO A 386 -5.24 7.26 10.58
N CYS A 387 -4.99 7.08 11.88
CA CYS A 387 -5.39 5.86 12.58
C CYS A 387 -6.92 5.67 12.53
N PRO A 388 -7.43 4.48 12.17
CA PRO A 388 -8.86 4.22 12.08
C PRO A 388 -9.57 4.23 13.45
N PHE A 389 -8.82 4.03 14.54
CA PHE A 389 -9.32 4.18 15.92
C PHE A 389 -9.30 5.63 16.44
N GLY A 390 -9.03 6.59 15.56
CA GLY A 390 -9.08 8.02 15.85
C GLY A 390 -7.71 8.70 15.73
N GLN A 391 -7.70 9.87 15.10
CA GLN A 391 -6.48 10.65 14.84
C GLN A 391 -5.70 11.04 16.11
N ASN A 392 -6.41 11.29 17.22
CA ASN A 392 -5.82 11.73 18.50
C ASN A 392 -5.72 10.59 19.53
N ILE A 393 -5.69 9.33 19.06
CA ILE A 393 -5.52 8.19 19.95
C ILE A 393 -4.19 8.30 20.72
N THR A 394 -4.20 7.95 22.01
CA THR A 394 -2.96 7.89 22.80
C THR A 394 -2.21 6.59 22.52
N HIS A 395 -0.88 6.61 22.69
CA HIS A 395 -0.05 5.41 22.52
C HIS A 395 -0.52 4.22 23.38
N VAL A 396 -0.93 4.49 24.62
CA VAL A 396 -1.47 3.48 25.53
C VAL A 396 -2.78 2.87 25.00
N ALA A 397 -3.72 3.71 24.55
CA ALA A 397 -4.98 3.21 23.98
C ALA A 397 -4.73 2.42 22.70
N ALA A 398 -3.83 2.89 21.84
CA ALA A 398 -3.42 2.22 20.62
C ALA A 398 -2.82 0.83 20.90
N ASN A 399 -1.92 0.71 21.87
CA ASN A 399 -1.34 -0.57 22.26
C ASN A 399 -2.40 -1.54 22.85
N ASN A 400 -3.42 -1.02 23.55
CA ASN A 400 -4.54 -1.85 24.00
C ASN A 400 -5.36 -2.40 22.84
N TYR A 401 -5.69 -1.58 21.82
CA TYR A 401 -6.33 -2.07 20.59
C TYR A 401 -5.47 -3.11 19.87
N SER A 402 -4.17 -2.83 19.74
CA SER A 402 -3.20 -3.76 19.16
C SER A 402 -3.25 -5.12 19.88
N ASN A 403 -3.28 -5.09 21.21
CA ASN A 403 -3.36 -6.29 22.03
C ASN A 403 -4.69 -7.05 21.80
N TRP A 404 -5.82 -6.36 21.73
CA TRP A 404 -7.11 -7.00 21.45
C TRP A 404 -7.15 -7.66 20.07
N LEU A 405 -6.61 -6.99 19.05
CA LEU A 405 -6.52 -7.54 17.70
C LEU A 405 -5.65 -8.80 17.66
N VAL A 406 -4.46 -8.77 18.28
CA VAL A 406 -3.57 -9.94 18.37
C VAL A 406 -4.24 -11.11 19.12
N HIS A 407 -5.07 -10.85 20.12
CA HIS A 407 -5.79 -11.90 20.85
C HIS A 407 -7.01 -12.43 20.11
N ALA A 408 -7.60 -11.65 19.21
CA ALA A 408 -8.76 -12.04 18.40
C ALA A 408 -8.38 -12.89 17.17
N ASN A 409 -7.11 -12.86 16.76
CA ASN A 409 -6.61 -13.51 15.55
C ASN A 409 -5.49 -14.50 15.92
N LYS A 410 -5.57 -15.75 15.43
CA LYS A 410 -4.62 -16.81 15.85
C LYS A 410 -3.27 -16.66 15.14
N GLU A 411 -3.31 -16.30 13.87
CA GLU A 411 -2.20 -16.15 12.95
C GLU A 411 -1.46 -14.81 13.08
N LEU A 412 -2.15 -13.77 13.57
CA LEU A 412 -1.59 -12.42 13.73
C LEU A 412 -0.53 -12.39 14.83
N GLN A 413 0.73 -12.22 14.45
CA GLN A 413 1.85 -12.23 15.38
C GLN A 413 2.20 -10.85 15.91
N TRP A 414 2.03 -9.79 15.11
CA TRP A 414 2.26 -8.42 15.57
C TRP A 414 1.31 -7.44 14.92
N GLN A 415 0.94 -6.41 15.69
CA GLN A 415 0.03 -5.36 15.26
C GLN A 415 0.47 -4.02 15.86
N ASP A 416 0.47 -2.95 15.05
CA ASP A 416 0.60 -1.57 15.51
C ASP A 416 -0.46 -0.67 14.85
N VAL A 417 -1.37 -0.11 15.65
CA VAL A 417 -2.38 0.87 15.18
C VAL A 417 -1.88 2.32 15.23
N TYR A 418 -0.80 2.62 15.94
CA TYR A 418 -0.46 3.99 16.36
C TYR A 418 0.32 4.74 15.28
N TYR A 419 1.46 4.20 14.87
CA TYR A 419 2.40 4.95 14.05
C TYR A 419 1.99 4.97 12.59
N ARG A 420 2.19 6.12 11.94
CA ARG A 420 2.31 6.24 10.49
C ARG A 420 3.74 5.97 10.08
N GLY A 421 3.98 5.59 8.84
CA GLY A 421 5.31 5.32 8.33
C GLY A 421 5.33 4.34 7.19
N TYR A 422 6.21 3.35 7.28
CA TYR A 422 6.50 2.43 6.18
C TYR A 422 7.32 1.23 6.67
N TYR A 423 7.61 0.30 5.77
CA TYR A 423 8.55 -0.77 6.06
C TYR A 423 9.49 -1.04 4.89
N GLU A 424 10.65 -1.60 5.20
CA GLU A 424 11.65 -2.06 4.23
C GLU A 424 11.75 -3.57 4.27
N LEU A 425 11.87 -4.20 3.09
CA LEU A 425 12.15 -5.62 2.94
C LEU A 425 13.55 -5.81 2.37
N THR A 426 14.40 -6.58 3.04
CA THR A 426 15.65 -7.10 2.49
C THR A 426 15.47 -8.56 2.15
N ILE A 427 15.48 -8.87 0.85
CA ILE A 427 15.19 -10.20 0.33
C ILE A 427 16.48 -10.82 -0.16
N SER A 428 16.83 -11.99 0.36
CA SER A 428 17.99 -12.81 -0.01
C SER A 428 17.55 -14.24 -0.29
N LYS A 429 18.44 -15.11 -0.79
CA LYS A 429 18.08 -16.53 -1.00
C LYS A 429 17.81 -17.27 0.31
N GLU A 430 18.43 -16.82 1.39
CA GLU A 430 18.37 -17.47 2.69
C GLU A 430 17.16 -17.00 3.50
N LYS A 431 16.79 -15.72 3.38
CA LYS A 431 15.76 -15.10 4.20
C LYS A 431 15.18 -13.81 3.62
N VAL A 432 14.01 -13.43 4.14
CA VAL A 432 13.43 -12.09 4.04
C VAL A 432 13.47 -11.45 5.42
N ASP A 433 14.08 -10.27 5.54
CA ASP A 433 14.00 -9.42 6.73
C ASP A 433 13.04 -8.25 6.45
N ALA A 434 12.09 -8.01 7.35
CA ALA A 434 11.15 -6.89 7.30
C ALA A 434 11.40 -5.94 8.47
N GLN A 435 11.61 -4.66 8.17
CA GLN A 435 11.89 -3.62 9.17
C GLN A 435 10.82 -2.53 9.11
N TYR A 436 10.07 -2.36 10.20
CA TYR A 436 8.99 -1.37 10.28
C TYR A 436 9.49 -0.08 10.93
N PHE A 437 9.18 1.05 10.30
CA PHE A 437 9.59 2.38 10.73
C PHE A 437 8.38 3.30 10.94
N GLY A 438 8.34 3.96 12.09
CA GLY A 438 7.35 4.97 12.44
C GLY A 438 7.90 6.37 12.21
N ILE A 439 7.02 7.28 11.78
CA ILE A 439 7.30 8.71 11.66
C ILE A 439 6.78 9.39 12.93
N PRO A 440 7.66 10.02 13.75
CA PRO A 440 7.23 10.64 14.99
C PRO A 440 6.16 11.71 14.81
N SER A 441 6.24 12.48 13.71
CA SER A 441 5.26 13.53 13.39
C SER A 441 5.06 13.62 11.89
N ILE A 442 3.81 13.56 11.45
CA ILE A 442 3.42 13.83 10.06
C ILE A 442 3.03 15.29 9.85
N VAL A 443 2.79 16.08 10.92
CA VAL A 443 2.40 17.50 10.83
C VAL A 443 3.61 18.43 10.69
N GLN A 444 4.82 17.89 10.82
CA GLN A 444 6.08 18.55 10.53
C GLN A 444 6.91 17.70 9.59
N ARG A 445 7.50 18.32 8.57
CA ARG A 445 8.41 17.63 7.66
C ARG A 445 9.79 17.47 8.32
N LEU A 446 10.03 16.33 8.95
CA LEU A 446 11.28 16.01 9.65
C LEU A 446 11.94 14.75 9.05
N PRO A 447 13.28 14.68 9.00
CA PRO A 447 14.00 13.51 8.51
C PRO A 447 14.11 12.43 9.60
N TYR A 448 13.04 12.21 10.38
CA TYR A 448 13.08 11.39 11.58
C TYR A 448 12.30 10.09 11.38
N GLU A 449 12.81 9.00 11.94
CA GLU A 449 12.16 7.70 12.01
C GLU A 449 12.46 6.99 13.33
N ILE A 450 11.56 6.11 13.74
CA ILE A 450 11.69 5.23 14.90
C ILE A 450 11.55 3.78 14.42
N SER A 451 12.42 2.87 14.89
CA SER A 451 12.22 1.43 14.68
C SER A 451 11.00 0.98 15.47
N LEU A 452 10.08 0.27 14.83
CA LEU A 452 8.86 -0.26 15.47
C LEU A 452 8.95 -1.75 15.77
N ALA A 453 9.46 -2.50 14.80
CA ALA A 453 9.64 -3.95 14.89
C ALA A 453 10.50 -4.45 13.73
N ASN A 454 11.15 -5.60 13.92
CA ASN A 454 11.90 -6.31 12.89
C ASN A 454 11.48 -7.78 12.85
N PHE A 455 11.28 -8.34 11.66
CA PHE A 455 10.85 -9.73 11.48
C PHE A 455 11.70 -10.44 10.44
N THR A 456 11.86 -11.75 10.59
CA THR A 456 12.64 -12.57 9.66
C THR A 456 11.82 -13.78 9.24
N VAL A 457 11.89 -14.14 7.96
CA VAL A 457 11.34 -15.37 7.39
C VAL A 457 12.48 -16.13 6.75
N MET A 458 12.74 -17.35 7.22
CA MET A 458 13.76 -18.21 6.61
C MET A 458 13.19 -18.91 5.37
N ALA A 459 13.98 -19.00 4.30
CA ALA A 459 13.59 -19.74 3.11
C ALA A 459 13.25 -21.19 3.47
N GLY A 460 12.10 -21.66 3.02
CA GLY A 460 11.57 -23.00 3.27
C GLY A 460 10.82 -23.16 4.61
N ALA A 461 10.81 -22.15 5.49
CA ALA A 461 10.12 -22.27 6.78
C ALA A 461 8.60 -22.14 6.69
N GLY A 462 8.09 -21.37 5.72
CA GLY A 462 6.65 -21.13 5.55
C GLY A 462 6.00 -20.25 6.61
N ALA A 463 6.76 -19.72 7.58
CA ALA A 463 6.27 -18.92 8.69
C ALA A 463 7.35 -17.94 9.20
N LEU A 464 6.95 -16.99 10.05
CA LEU A 464 7.87 -16.10 10.74
C LEU A 464 8.86 -16.88 11.63
N GLN A 465 10.12 -16.47 11.65
CA GLN A 465 11.12 -17.03 12.56
C GLN A 465 10.68 -16.85 14.02
N ARG A 466 10.75 -17.94 14.79
CA ARG A 466 10.43 -17.94 16.23
C ARG A 466 11.71 -17.82 17.09
N PRO A 467 11.68 -17.11 18.23
CA PRO A 467 10.58 -16.26 18.70
C PRO A 467 10.38 -15.06 17.75
N VAL A 468 9.12 -14.71 17.49
CA VAL A 468 8.77 -13.62 16.56
C VAL A 468 9.36 -12.31 17.05
N GLY A 469 10.02 -11.56 16.17
CA GLY A 469 10.69 -10.31 16.51
C GLY A 469 11.82 -10.46 17.54
N GLY A 470 12.35 -11.67 17.75
CA GLY A 470 13.27 -11.94 18.86
C GLY A 470 12.60 -11.89 20.24
N GLY A 471 11.27 -11.85 20.29
CA GLY A 471 10.46 -11.75 21.51
C GLY A 471 10.21 -10.32 22.00
N VAL A 472 10.69 -9.30 21.28
CA VAL A 472 10.53 -7.89 21.65
C VAL A 472 10.27 -7.00 20.44
N VAL A 473 9.38 -6.03 20.59
CA VAL A 473 9.12 -4.96 19.61
C VAL A 473 9.12 -3.61 20.31
N GLU A 474 9.33 -2.54 19.55
CA GLU A 474 9.35 -1.19 20.09
C GLU A 474 7.96 -0.55 20.18
N SER A 475 6.96 -1.07 19.46
CA SER A 475 5.60 -0.51 19.48
C SER A 475 4.54 -1.56 19.16
N GLY A 476 3.28 -1.25 19.48
CA GLY A 476 2.14 -2.13 19.23
C GLY A 476 2.04 -3.29 20.22
N ALA A 477 1.56 -4.44 19.74
CA ALA A 477 1.45 -5.67 20.51
C ALA A 477 2.08 -6.85 19.75
N LEU A 478 2.94 -7.61 20.43
CA LEU A 478 3.57 -8.82 19.91
C LEU A 478 2.98 -10.06 20.60
N LYS A 479 2.49 -11.02 19.82
CA LYS A 479 1.99 -12.30 20.33
C LYS A 479 3.12 -13.04 21.06
N ASN A 480 2.84 -13.50 22.28
CA ASN A 480 3.77 -14.25 23.12
C ASN A 480 5.13 -13.53 23.33
N GLY A 481 5.16 -12.20 23.25
CA GLY A 481 6.34 -11.38 23.42
C GLY A 481 6.07 -10.13 24.24
N MET A 482 6.96 -9.15 24.16
CA MET A 482 6.85 -7.90 24.91
C MET A 482 7.01 -6.68 24.01
N THR A 483 6.28 -5.62 24.33
CA THR A 483 6.49 -4.29 23.74
C THR A 483 7.31 -3.45 24.69
N VAL A 484 8.47 -2.98 24.23
CA VAL A 484 9.38 -2.09 24.98
C VAL A 484 9.52 -0.79 24.20
N MET A 485 8.71 0.20 24.56
CA MET A 485 8.70 1.50 23.88
C MET A 485 10.09 2.14 23.81
N THR A 486 10.44 2.62 22.62
CA THR A 486 11.64 3.42 22.39
C THR A 486 11.27 4.84 22.00
N ASN A 487 12.05 5.78 22.49
CA ASN A 487 12.05 7.17 22.03
C ASN A 487 13.34 7.52 21.28
N MET A 488 14.15 6.50 20.96
CA MET A 488 15.31 6.67 20.10
C MET A 488 14.85 6.87 18.67
N THR A 489 15.07 8.08 18.19
CA THR A 489 14.71 8.53 16.86
C THR A 489 15.98 8.71 16.04
N ARG A 490 16.00 8.14 14.85
CA ARG A 490 17.09 8.28 13.90
C ARG A 490 16.83 9.45 12.97
N ASN A 491 17.81 10.33 12.84
CA ASN A 491 17.84 11.32 11.77
C ASN A 491 18.37 10.66 10.49
N THR A 492 17.50 10.43 9.50
CA THR A 492 17.83 9.77 8.24
C THR A 492 18.75 10.60 7.35
N LEU A 493 18.84 11.91 7.58
CA LEU A 493 19.75 12.79 6.84
C LEU A 493 21.19 12.72 7.37
N THR A 494 21.39 12.64 8.69
CA THR A 494 22.73 12.66 9.31
C THR A 494 23.20 11.28 9.78
N GLY A 495 22.29 10.33 9.98
CA GLY A 495 22.55 9.03 10.57
C GLY A 495 22.63 9.03 12.10
N GLU A 496 22.50 10.19 12.75
CA GLU A 496 22.58 10.33 14.21
C GLU A 496 21.28 9.89 14.90
N TYR A 497 21.41 9.41 16.14
CA TYR A 497 20.28 9.10 17.00
C TYR A 497 20.07 10.21 18.03
N LEU A 498 18.80 10.54 18.28
CA LEU A 498 18.38 11.49 19.29
C LEU A 498 17.20 10.93 20.09
N VAL A 499 17.00 11.46 21.29
CA VAL A 499 15.85 11.13 22.14
C VAL A 499 14.76 12.15 21.87
N THR A 500 13.66 11.73 21.25
CA THR A 500 12.49 12.59 21.00
C THR A 500 11.48 12.46 22.12
N ASP A 501 10.89 13.57 22.53
CA ASP A 501 9.75 13.54 23.43
C ASP A 501 8.47 13.14 22.67
N LEU A 502 8.05 11.89 22.83
CA LEU A 502 6.88 11.29 22.18
C LEU A 502 5.56 12.01 22.55
N GLU A 503 5.52 12.82 23.61
CA GLU A 503 4.35 13.62 23.97
C GLU A 503 4.27 14.95 23.18
N THR A 504 5.37 15.39 22.58
CA THR A 504 5.45 16.65 21.79
C THR A 504 5.35 16.43 20.28
N PHE A 505 5.51 15.18 19.83
CA PHE A 505 5.34 14.78 18.43
C PHE A 505 3.97 14.16 18.25
N GLY A 506 3.06 14.90 17.60
CA GLY A 506 1.66 14.51 17.46
C GLY A 506 1.25 14.26 16.00
N TYR A 507 0.19 13.46 15.87
CA TYR A 507 -0.73 13.47 14.73
C TYR A 507 -1.74 14.62 14.82
N GLU A 508 -1.65 15.45 15.87
CA GLU A 508 -2.61 16.48 16.21
C GLU A 508 -2.59 17.62 15.19
N GLN A 509 -3.68 17.70 14.43
CA GLN A 509 -4.11 18.95 13.83
C GLN A 509 -5.05 19.61 14.85
N GLY A 510 -4.87 20.90 15.14
CA GLY A 510 -5.51 21.59 16.26
C GLY A 510 -7.04 21.44 16.34
N PRO A 511 -7.67 21.83 17.47
CA PRO A 511 -9.04 21.45 17.81
C PRO A 511 -10.06 22.17 16.94
N PHE A 512 -10.45 21.56 15.82
CA PHE A 512 -11.62 21.97 15.05
C PHE A 512 -12.44 20.75 14.65
N GLY A 513 -13.53 20.53 15.39
CA GLY A 513 -14.66 19.71 14.96
C GLY A 513 -14.51 18.22 15.24
N SER A 514 -14.97 17.79 16.42
CA SER A 514 -15.51 16.45 16.59
C SER A 514 -16.76 16.31 15.70
N SER A 515 -16.60 15.95 14.43
CA SER A 515 -17.64 15.20 13.75
C SER A 515 -17.52 13.76 14.25
N ASN A 516 -18.62 13.21 14.73
CA ASN A 516 -18.72 11.78 15.01
C ASN A 516 -18.44 11.06 13.69
N GLY A 517 -17.20 10.61 13.50
CA GLY A 517 -16.87 9.61 12.51
C GLY A 517 -17.64 8.36 12.86
N THR A 518 -18.69 8.08 12.10
CA THR A 518 -19.13 6.71 11.84
C THR A 518 -17.88 5.92 11.52
N GLY A 519 -17.59 4.90 12.33
CA GLY A 519 -16.34 4.16 12.25
C GLY A 519 -16.09 3.70 10.81
N ALA A 520 -14.88 3.98 10.32
CA ALA A 520 -14.26 3.11 9.34
C ALA A 520 -14.14 1.74 10.04
N GLY A 521 -15.11 0.89 9.79
CA GLY A 521 -15.23 -0.47 10.28
C GLY A 521 -15.08 -1.44 9.14
#